data_AF-A0A9E0Y7W1-F1
#
_entry.id   AF-A0A9E0Y7W1-F1
#
_cell.length_a   1.000
_cell.length_b   1.000
_cell.length_c   1.000
_cell.angle_alpha   90.00
_cell.angle_beta   90.00
_cell.angle_gamma   90.00
#
_symmetry.space_group_name_H-M   'P 1'
#
loop_
_entity.id
_entity.type
_entity.pdbx_description
1 polymer ?
#
loop_
_entity_poly.entity_id
_entity_poly.type
_entity_poly.pdbx_seq_one_letter_code
_entity_poly.pdbx_strand_id
1 'polypeptide(L)'
;MNKSKRPLEDLRPALVFLNGDLLAVPIPLEREEVILGRALEADVRVNDAKTSRKHARINAVTDGENNTTYILTDLSSRNGTLLNGERVRQEILQNGDKITIGEHILRFEFLDEIDREFHRQIHRLLSHDDLTGLLSSRSFFSELRRESARAKAEGRPFCVLMMDVDFFKNVNDTYGHLTGSKTLEEIGYCIMQNLRSGDVASRFGGEEFAAFLLHAEIGQGLVAAERIRSEIENTEFTVIRQGKPAEKHHVTISIGVASFPADSSDVIELVEMADSALYRAKREGRNRICAYRDLKPEETIKPLPSRQET
;
A
#
# COMPACT_ATOMS: atom_id res chain seq x y z
N MET A 1 -39.15 1.39 25.29
CA MET A 1 -37.79 1.69 24.80
C MET A 1 -36.85 0.62 25.33
N ASN A 2 -36.79 -0.53 24.66
CA ASN A 2 -35.90 -1.61 25.06
C ASN A 2 -34.63 -1.46 24.22
N LYS A 3 -33.55 -0.93 24.83
CA LYS A 3 -32.23 -0.94 24.22
C LYS A 3 -31.83 -2.41 24.05
N SER A 4 -31.81 -2.88 22.82
CA SER A 4 -31.20 -4.16 22.43
C SER A 4 -29.76 -4.18 22.97
N LYS A 5 -29.54 -4.85 24.10
CA LYS A 5 -28.21 -5.31 24.49
C LYS A 5 -27.89 -6.44 23.52
N ARG A 6 -27.09 -6.16 22.49
CA ARG A 6 -26.48 -7.21 21.67
C ARG A 6 -25.73 -8.17 22.61
N PRO A 7 -25.85 -9.49 22.44
CA PRO A 7 -25.10 -10.43 23.26
C PRO A 7 -23.60 -10.18 23.09
N LEU A 8 -22.86 -10.20 24.20
CA LEU A 8 -21.40 -9.98 24.25
C LEU A 8 -20.59 -11.07 23.51
N GLU A 9 -21.23 -12.13 23.02
CA GLU A 9 -20.57 -13.33 22.48
C GLU A 9 -19.85 -13.12 21.13
N ASP A 10 -20.13 -12.03 20.40
CA ASP A 10 -19.52 -11.74 19.09
C ASP A 10 -18.43 -10.65 19.11
N LEU A 11 -18.20 -10.05 20.28
CA LEU A 11 -17.24 -8.97 20.45
C LEU A 11 -15.81 -9.52 20.54
N ARG A 12 -14.95 -9.12 19.61
CA ARG A 12 -13.55 -9.55 19.58
C ARG A 12 -12.62 -8.40 19.98
N PRO A 13 -11.66 -8.64 20.89
CA PRO A 13 -10.67 -7.63 21.27
C PRO A 13 -9.75 -7.31 20.08
N ALA A 14 -9.48 -6.04 19.86
CA ALA A 14 -8.57 -5.59 18.82
C ALA A 14 -7.85 -4.31 19.22
N LEU A 15 -6.69 -4.10 18.60
CA LEU A 15 -6.04 -2.80 18.55
C LEU A 15 -6.30 -2.15 17.20
N VAL A 16 -6.74 -0.90 17.21
CA VAL A 16 -6.96 -0.11 16.00
C VAL A 16 -6.01 1.07 16.01
N PHE A 17 -5.14 1.18 15.01
CA PHE A 17 -4.26 2.35 14.89
C PHE A 17 -5.07 3.59 14.53
N LEU A 18 -4.84 4.67 15.27
CA LEU A 18 -5.42 5.98 15.01
C LEU A 18 -4.50 6.88 14.16
N ASN A 19 -3.27 6.42 13.88
CA ASN A 19 -2.31 7.09 13.00
C ASN A 19 -1.29 6.10 12.42
N GLY A 20 -0.45 6.58 11.49
CA GLY A 20 0.59 5.76 10.86
C GLY A 20 0.06 4.82 9.77
N ASP A 21 0.90 3.91 9.30
CA ASP A 21 0.66 3.11 8.08
C ASP A 21 -0.42 2.04 8.25
N LEU A 22 -0.76 1.67 9.48
CA LEU A 22 -1.82 0.70 9.80
C LEU A 22 -3.14 1.38 10.20
N LEU A 23 -3.32 2.66 9.86
CA LEU A 23 -4.51 3.44 10.22
C LEU A 23 -5.80 2.68 9.89
N ALA A 24 -6.69 2.57 10.88
CA ALA A 24 -7.97 1.88 10.80
C ALA A 24 -7.91 0.37 10.51
N VAL A 25 -6.73 -0.26 10.58
CA VAL A 25 -6.61 -1.73 10.51
C VAL A 25 -6.87 -2.32 11.91
N PRO A 26 -7.91 -3.16 12.09
CA PRO A 26 -8.11 -3.90 13.33
C PRO A 26 -7.09 -5.03 13.43
N ILE A 27 -6.28 -5.02 14.48
CA ILE A 27 -5.36 -6.11 14.80
C ILE A 27 -5.98 -6.95 15.92
N PRO A 28 -6.37 -8.21 15.63
CA PRO A 28 -6.97 -9.08 16.64
C PRO A 28 -6.00 -9.39 17.78
N LEU A 29 -6.49 -9.37 19.01
CA LEU A 29 -5.75 -9.82 20.18
C LEU A 29 -6.13 -11.27 20.50
N GLU A 30 -5.69 -12.19 19.64
CA GLU A 30 -6.01 -13.63 19.74
C GLU A 30 -5.03 -14.44 20.61
N ARG A 31 -3.85 -13.87 20.90
CA ARG A 31 -2.81 -14.51 21.71
C ARG A 31 -2.95 -14.11 23.18
N GLU A 32 -2.57 -15.03 24.07
CA GLU A 32 -2.49 -14.75 25.52
C GLU A 32 -1.51 -13.62 25.83
N GLU A 33 -0.45 -13.49 25.03
CA GLU A 33 0.51 -12.40 25.10
C GLU A 33 0.71 -11.80 23.70
N VAL A 34 0.59 -10.48 23.62
CA VAL A 34 0.84 -9.68 22.41
C VAL A 34 1.89 -8.62 22.71
N ILE A 35 3.03 -8.68 22.03
CA ILE A 35 4.13 -7.73 22.17
C ILE A 35 3.99 -6.58 21.17
N LEU A 36 4.00 -5.36 21.68
CA LEU A 36 4.05 -4.12 20.92
C LEU A 36 5.50 -3.62 20.84
N GLY A 37 6.01 -3.31 19.66
CA GLY A 37 7.36 -2.75 19.54
C GLY A 37 7.88 -2.60 18.12
N ARG A 38 9.10 -2.06 17.97
CA ARG A 38 9.69 -1.86 16.63
C ARG A 38 10.45 -3.06 16.07
N ALA A 39 10.74 -4.06 16.91
CA ALA A 39 11.47 -5.24 16.47
C ALA A 39 10.64 -6.10 15.52
N LEU A 40 11.32 -6.86 14.66
CA LEU A 40 10.67 -7.78 13.72
C LEU A 40 9.90 -8.90 14.43
N GLU A 41 10.33 -9.26 15.64
CA GLU A 41 9.74 -10.30 16.49
C GLU A 41 8.51 -9.82 17.31
N ALA A 42 8.15 -8.54 17.26
CA ALA A 42 6.96 -8.04 17.94
C ALA A 42 5.70 -8.42 17.17
N ASP A 43 4.65 -8.85 17.88
CA ASP A 43 3.36 -9.21 17.29
C ASP A 43 2.69 -8.01 16.61
N VAL A 44 2.75 -6.85 17.26
CA VAL A 44 2.29 -5.58 16.70
C VAL A 44 3.48 -4.68 16.49
N ARG A 45 3.94 -4.68 15.24
CA ARG A 45 5.13 -3.94 14.84
C ARG A 45 4.81 -2.48 14.58
N VAL A 46 5.60 -1.61 15.19
CA VAL A 46 5.52 -0.16 15.03
C VAL A 46 6.85 0.37 14.49
N ASN A 47 6.86 0.88 13.27
CA ASN A 47 8.08 1.33 12.61
C ASN A 47 8.47 2.76 13.02
N ASP A 48 8.90 2.93 14.26
CA ASP A 48 9.25 4.22 14.85
C ASP A 48 10.52 4.11 15.70
N ALA A 49 11.47 5.02 15.46
CA ALA A 49 12.73 5.10 16.21
C ALA A 49 12.54 5.46 17.69
N LYS A 50 11.45 6.16 18.04
CA LYS A 50 11.07 6.45 19.44
C LYS A 50 10.40 5.25 20.12
N THR A 51 10.10 4.19 19.39
CA THR A 51 9.55 2.96 19.95
C THR A 51 10.67 1.98 20.32
N SER A 52 10.59 1.37 21.52
CA SER A 52 11.56 0.36 21.94
C SER A 52 11.38 -0.95 21.15
N ARG A 53 12.42 -1.78 21.06
CA ARG A 53 12.36 -3.06 20.32
C ARG A 53 11.18 -3.93 20.77
N LYS A 54 11.05 -4.11 22.08
CA LYS A 54 9.85 -4.54 22.79
C LYS A 54 9.47 -3.38 23.69
N HIS A 55 8.33 -2.75 23.45
CA HIS A 55 7.93 -1.50 24.10
C HIS A 55 6.94 -1.79 25.23
N ALA A 56 5.88 -2.52 24.90
CA ALA A 56 4.85 -2.90 25.83
C ALA A 56 4.36 -4.30 25.48
N ARG A 57 3.63 -4.91 26.40
CA ARG A 57 2.88 -6.15 26.16
C ARG A 57 1.44 -5.98 26.63
N ILE A 58 0.54 -6.70 25.97
CA ILE A 58 -0.82 -6.90 26.43
C ILE A 58 -0.99 -8.38 26.74
N ASN A 59 -1.36 -8.68 27.99
CA ASN A 59 -1.68 -10.04 28.41
C ASN A 59 -3.20 -10.19 28.53
N ALA A 60 -3.75 -11.24 27.95
CA ALA A 60 -5.11 -11.67 28.17
C ALA A 60 -5.14 -12.64 29.36
N VAL A 61 -5.87 -12.29 30.42
CA VAL A 61 -6.03 -13.12 31.61
C VAL A 61 -7.50 -13.49 31.74
N THR A 62 -7.81 -14.76 31.54
CA THR A 62 -9.15 -15.30 31.66
C THR A 62 -9.35 -15.88 33.06
N ASP A 63 -10.41 -15.46 33.76
CA ASP A 63 -10.77 -16.01 35.06
C ASP A 63 -11.55 -17.34 34.94
N GLY A 64 -11.83 -17.97 36.08
CA GLY A 64 -12.61 -19.21 36.13
C GLY A 64 -14.07 -19.08 35.69
N GLU A 65 -14.56 -17.85 35.49
CA GLU A 65 -15.90 -17.53 34.98
C GLU A 65 -15.87 -17.17 33.47
N ASN A 66 -14.74 -17.39 32.80
CA ASN A 66 -14.51 -17.11 31.38
C ASN A 66 -14.54 -15.61 31.03
N ASN A 67 -14.37 -14.71 32.00
CA ASN A 67 -14.17 -13.29 31.75
C ASN A 67 -12.69 -13.03 31.45
N THR A 68 -12.40 -12.42 30.30
CA THR A 68 -11.03 -12.10 29.91
C THR A 68 -10.73 -10.63 30.16
N THR A 69 -9.70 -10.37 30.97
CA THR A 69 -9.16 -9.05 31.25
C THR A 69 -7.88 -8.83 30.45
N TYR A 70 -7.72 -7.65 29.87
CA TYR A 70 -6.52 -7.29 29.09
C TYR A 70 -5.65 -6.34 29.90
N ILE A 71 -4.41 -6.74 30.16
CA ILE A 71 -3.48 -5.98 31.01
C ILE A 71 -2.34 -5.46 30.15
N LEU A 72 -2.25 -4.14 30.02
CA LEU A 72 -1.12 -3.46 29.39
C LEU A 72 0.04 -3.36 30.37
N THR A 73 1.24 -3.72 29.95
CA THR A 73 2.48 -3.60 30.75
C THR A 73 3.59 -2.97 29.93
N ASP A 74 4.22 -1.91 30.45
CA ASP A 74 5.42 -1.31 29.87
C ASP A 74 6.63 -2.22 30.10
N LEU A 75 7.42 -2.48 29.05
CA LEU A 75 8.59 -3.36 29.09
C LEU A 75 9.88 -2.58 29.32
N SER A 76 9.87 -1.65 30.29
CA SER A 76 10.99 -0.73 30.56
C SER A 76 11.39 0.06 29.31
N SER A 77 10.39 0.57 28.60
CA SER A 77 10.61 1.26 27.34
C SER A 77 11.34 2.60 27.56
N ARG A 78 12.14 3.00 26.57
CA ARG A 78 12.94 4.24 26.65
C ARG A 78 12.07 5.48 26.83
N ASN A 79 10.95 5.57 26.13
CA ASN A 79 10.07 6.74 26.14
C ASN A 79 8.81 6.56 26.99
N GLY A 80 8.57 5.34 27.49
CA GLY A 80 7.37 5.01 28.26
C GLY A 80 6.16 4.73 27.41
N THR A 81 5.28 3.90 27.97
CA THR A 81 3.94 3.66 27.47
C THR A 81 2.97 4.63 28.13
N LEU A 82 2.13 5.30 27.33
CA LEU A 82 1.06 6.16 27.86
C LEU A 82 -0.30 5.51 27.61
N LEU A 83 -1.18 5.57 28.61
CA LEU A 83 -2.58 5.19 28.51
C LEU A 83 -3.42 6.45 28.72
N ASN A 84 -4.23 6.82 27.73
CA ASN A 84 -5.06 8.03 27.75
C ASN A 84 -4.28 9.34 28.05
N GLY A 85 -2.99 9.37 27.72
CA GLY A 85 -2.10 10.51 27.95
C GLY A 85 -1.28 10.45 29.25
N GLU A 86 -1.52 9.45 30.11
CA GLU A 86 -0.79 9.27 31.37
C GLU A 86 0.19 8.10 31.29
N ARG A 87 1.39 8.26 31.88
CA ARG A 87 2.42 7.22 31.81
C ARG A 87 2.08 6.08 32.74
N VAL A 88 2.02 4.86 32.21
CA VAL A 88 1.66 3.66 32.96
C VAL A 88 2.83 2.67 32.99
N ARG A 89 2.94 1.93 34.10
CA ARG A 89 3.80 0.74 34.17
C ARG A 89 3.01 -0.53 33.87
N GLN A 90 1.81 -0.59 34.43
CA GLN A 90 0.88 -1.69 34.24
C GLN A 90 -0.53 -1.17 34.51
N GLU A 91 -1.48 -1.43 33.61
CA GLU A 91 -2.88 -1.04 33.78
C GLU A 91 -3.84 -2.02 33.10
N ILE A 92 -5.07 -2.09 33.60
CA ILE A 92 -6.15 -2.86 32.97
C ILE A 92 -6.79 -2.01 31.88
N LEU A 93 -6.87 -2.55 30.67
CA LEU A 93 -7.46 -1.87 29.52
C LEU A 93 -8.99 -1.94 29.56
N GLN A 94 -9.60 -0.80 29.28
CA GLN A 94 -11.03 -0.64 29.06
C GLN A 94 -11.33 -0.31 27.59
N ASN A 95 -12.53 -0.68 27.13
CA ASN A 95 -12.96 -0.41 25.76
C ASN A 95 -12.88 1.10 25.45
N GLY A 96 -12.15 1.46 24.39
CA GLY A 96 -11.92 2.84 23.96
C GLY A 96 -10.61 3.46 24.47
N ASP A 97 -9.85 2.76 25.31
CA ASP A 97 -8.57 3.24 25.82
C ASP A 97 -7.54 3.49 24.70
N LYS A 98 -6.79 4.58 24.84
CA LYS A 98 -5.77 5.01 23.89
C LYS A 98 -4.38 4.71 24.42
N ILE A 99 -3.70 3.78 23.79
CA ILE A 99 -2.33 3.38 24.09
C ILE A 99 -1.41 4.17 23.16
N THR A 100 -0.50 4.96 23.72
CA THR A 100 0.52 5.68 22.95
C THR A 100 1.89 5.06 23.19
N ILE A 101 2.55 4.68 22.10
CA ILE A 101 3.93 4.17 22.10
C ILE A 101 4.74 4.91 21.03
N GLY A 102 5.75 5.66 21.47
CA GLY A 102 6.50 6.55 20.58
C GLY A 102 5.58 7.60 19.95
N GLU A 103 5.48 7.65 18.62
CA GLU A 103 4.57 8.55 17.89
C GLU A 103 3.21 7.92 17.54
N HIS A 104 3.02 6.65 17.85
CA HIS A 104 1.83 5.91 17.43
C HIS A 104 0.79 5.83 18.53
N ILE A 105 -0.47 6.00 18.13
CA ILE A 105 -1.64 5.90 19.00
C ILE A 105 -2.49 4.73 18.52
N LEU A 106 -2.72 3.77 19.41
CA LEU A 106 -3.59 2.63 19.20
C LEU A 106 -4.78 2.74 20.14
N ARG A 107 -5.95 2.33 19.68
CA ARG A 107 -7.15 2.26 20.51
C ARG A 107 -7.49 0.79 20.76
N PHE A 108 -7.65 0.42 22.03
CA PHE A 108 -8.12 -0.91 22.41
C PHE A 108 -9.64 -0.93 22.34
N GLU A 109 -10.20 -1.83 21.53
CA GLU A 109 -11.64 -1.94 21.33
C GLU A 109 -12.11 -3.38 21.24
N PHE A 110 -13.34 -3.62 21.67
CA PHE A 110 -14.10 -4.81 21.36
C PHE A 110 -14.94 -4.54 20.12
N LEU A 111 -14.67 -5.26 19.03
CA LEU A 111 -15.30 -5.04 17.73
C LEU A 111 -16.22 -6.21 17.38
N ASP A 112 -17.46 -5.90 17.01
CA ASP A 112 -18.34 -6.89 16.38
C ASP A 112 -18.03 -7.04 14.88
N GLU A 113 -18.81 -7.85 14.16
CA GLU A 113 -18.61 -8.05 12.72
C GLU A 113 -18.86 -6.78 11.89
N ILE A 114 -19.84 -5.96 12.30
CA ILE A 114 -20.19 -4.71 11.63
C ILE A 114 -19.06 -3.69 11.83
N ASP A 115 -18.52 -3.57 13.05
CA ASP A 115 -17.40 -2.69 13.35
C ASP A 115 -16.14 -3.08 12.55
N ARG A 116 -15.85 -4.38 12.47
CA ARG A 116 -14.73 -4.87 11.66
C ARG A 116 -14.91 -4.55 10.19
N GLU A 117 -16.11 -4.72 9.65
CA GLU A 117 -16.40 -4.36 8.25
C GLU A 117 -16.29 -2.86 8.02
N PHE A 118 -16.79 -2.03 8.93
CA PHE A 118 -16.65 -0.58 8.88
C PHE A 118 -15.18 -0.14 8.86
N HIS A 119 -14.35 -0.71 9.72
CA HIS A 119 -12.90 -0.44 9.73
C HIS A 119 -12.21 -0.93 8.44
N ARG A 120 -12.59 -2.08 7.88
CA ARG A 120 -12.09 -2.53 6.56
C ARG A 120 -12.44 -1.54 5.45
N GLN A 121 -13.66 -0.99 5.47
CA GLN A 121 -14.07 0.03 4.50
C GLN A 121 -13.25 1.30 4.64
N ILE A 122 -13.04 1.80 5.87
CA ILE A 122 -12.17 2.96 6.11
C ILE A 122 -10.76 2.69 5.59
N HIS A 123 -10.17 1.54 5.94
CA HIS A 123 -8.84 1.18 5.47
C HIS A 123 -8.78 1.13 3.94
N ARG A 124 -9.79 0.58 3.28
CA ARG A 124 -9.86 0.52 1.81
C ARG A 124 -9.86 1.91 1.18
N LEU A 125 -10.66 2.84 1.72
CA LEU A 125 -10.73 4.24 1.27
C LEU A 125 -9.41 5.00 1.45
N LEU A 126 -8.65 4.67 2.49
CA LEU A 126 -7.32 5.25 2.70
C LEU A 126 -6.26 4.60 1.81
N SER A 127 -6.44 3.31 1.52
CA SER A 127 -5.44 2.51 0.84
C SER A 127 -5.44 2.67 -0.67
N HIS A 128 -6.58 3.03 -1.25
CA HIS A 128 -6.78 3.09 -2.70
C HIS A 128 -7.10 4.53 -3.14
N ASP A 129 -6.75 4.83 -4.38
CA ASP A 129 -7.19 6.04 -5.08
C ASP A 129 -8.64 5.86 -5.55
N ASP A 130 -9.51 6.79 -5.18
CA ASP A 130 -10.95 6.71 -5.47
C ASP A 130 -11.27 6.74 -6.97
N LEU A 131 -10.41 7.33 -7.80
CA LEU A 131 -10.64 7.44 -9.23
C LEU A 131 -10.32 6.14 -9.98
N THR A 132 -9.19 5.53 -9.65
CA THR A 132 -8.63 4.40 -10.42
C THR A 132 -8.80 3.06 -9.73
N GLY A 133 -9.09 3.05 -8.42
CA GLY A 133 -9.13 1.85 -7.59
C GLY A 133 -7.77 1.18 -7.38
N LEU A 134 -6.68 1.79 -7.88
CA LEU A 134 -5.31 1.37 -7.60
C LEU A 134 -4.89 1.80 -6.18
N LEU A 135 -3.75 1.34 -5.69
CA LEU A 135 -3.24 1.83 -4.41
C LEU A 135 -2.98 3.35 -4.45
N SER A 136 -3.17 4.02 -3.33
CA SER A 136 -2.65 5.37 -3.11
C SER A 136 -1.12 5.34 -3.01
N SER A 137 -0.46 6.44 -3.37
CA SER A 137 1.00 6.58 -3.28
C SER A 137 1.55 6.22 -1.89
N ARG A 138 0.82 6.61 -0.84
CA ARG A 138 1.17 6.26 0.54
C ARG A 138 1.21 4.74 0.76
N SER A 139 0.17 4.04 0.30
CA SER A 139 0.08 2.58 0.43
C SER A 139 1.12 1.88 -0.43
N PHE A 140 1.39 2.39 -1.63
CA PHE A 140 2.47 1.89 -2.49
C PHE A 140 3.82 1.85 -1.75
N PHE A 141 4.22 2.96 -1.12
CA PHE A 141 5.47 3.01 -0.36
C PHE A 141 5.47 2.09 0.88
N SER A 142 4.33 1.95 1.56
CA SER A 142 4.20 1.03 2.70
C SER A 142 4.43 -0.41 2.26
N GLU A 143 3.76 -0.84 1.20
CA GLU A 143 3.87 -2.18 0.61
C GLU A 143 5.29 -2.41 0.08
N LEU A 144 5.84 -1.46 -0.69
CA LEU A 144 7.18 -1.57 -1.27
C LEU A 144 8.27 -1.71 -0.20
N ARG A 145 8.17 -0.96 0.91
CA ARG A 145 9.09 -1.13 2.05
C ARG A 145 8.99 -2.53 2.66
N ARG A 146 7.77 -3.04 2.85
CA ARG A 146 7.57 -4.40 3.38
C ARG A 146 8.18 -5.46 2.46
N GLU A 147 7.90 -5.37 1.16
CA GLU A 147 8.40 -6.34 0.19
C GLU A 147 9.91 -6.21 -0.02
N SER A 148 10.50 -5.03 0.10
CA SER A 148 11.97 -4.86 0.05
C SER A 148 12.69 -5.60 1.18
N ALA A 149 12.14 -5.57 2.39
CA ALA A 149 12.71 -6.28 3.53
C ALA A 149 12.64 -7.80 3.33
N ARG A 150 11.53 -8.29 2.74
CA ARG A 150 11.34 -9.69 2.40
C ARG A 150 12.28 -10.13 1.27
N ALA A 151 12.32 -9.37 0.18
CA ALA A 151 13.20 -9.57 -0.97
C ALA A 151 14.67 -9.66 -0.55
N LYS A 152 15.12 -8.78 0.35
CA LYS A 152 16.47 -8.81 0.91
C LYS A 152 16.76 -10.08 1.70
N ALA A 153 15.79 -10.57 2.50
CA ALA A 153 15.95 -11.78 3.28
C ALA A 153 15.94 -13.06 2.42
N GLU A 154 15.11 -13.09 1.38
CA GLU A 154 14.97 -14.23 0.46
C GLU A 154 15.97 -14.22 -0.71
N GLY A 155 16.70 -13.11 -0.92
CA GLY A 155 17.59 -12.93 -2.06
C GLY A 155 16.85 -12.87 -3.40
N ARG A 156 15.60 -12.40 -3.41
CA ARG A 156 14.76 -12.36 -4.62
C ARG A 156 14.65 -10.94 -5.18
N PRO A 157 14.94 -10.70 -6.47
CA PRO A 157 14.83 -9.37 -7.06
C PRO A 157 13.37 -8.96 -7.28
N PHE A 158 13.15 -7.66 -7.44
CA PHE A 158 11.89 -7.10 -7.95
C PHE A 158 12.19 -5.87 -8.80
N CYS A 159 11.23 -5.43 -9.60
CA CYS A 159 11.35 -4.20 -10.39
C CYS A 159 10.35 -3.14 -9.91
N VAL A 160 10.72 -1.87 -10.02
CA VAL A 160 9.85 -0.71 -9.83
C VAL A 160 9.67 -0.03 -11.18
N LEU A 161 8.43 0.31 -11.51
CA LEU A 161 8.03 1.03 -12.70
C LEU A 161 7.44 2.37 -12.27
N MET A 162 7.95 3.47 -12.85
CA MET A 162 7.35 4.80 -12.77
C MET A 162 6.78 5.15 -14.14
N MET A 163 5.54 5.63 -14.18
CA MET A 163 4.78 5.79 -15.41
C MET A 163 4.07 7.14 -15.42
N ASP A 164 3.99 7.79 -16.57
CA ASP A 164 3.29 9.06 -16.72
C ASP A 164 2.65 9.19 -18.10
N VAL A 165 1.40 9.67 -18.11
CA VAL A 165 0.58 9.80 -19.30
C VAL A 165 1.04 10.98 -20.13
N ASP A 166 1.47 10.68 -21.36
CA ASP A 166 2.05 11.65 -22.25
C ASP A 166 1.03 12.70 -22.69
N PHE A 167 1.39 13.97 -22.47
CA PHE A 167 0.57 15.13 -22.84
C PHE A 167 -0.84 15.15 -22.22
N PHE A 168 -1.01 14.57 -21.02
CA PHE A 168 -2.33 14.48 -20.37
C PHE A 168 -3.05 15.83 -20.19
N LYS A 169 -2.30 16.92 -19.99
CA LYS A 169 -2.86 18.27 -19.98
C LYS A 169 -3.69 18.59 -21.24
N ASN A 170 -3.24 18.15 -22.42
CA ASN A 170 -3.97 18.35 -23.67
C ASN A 170 -5.33 17.64 -23.69
N VAL A 171 -5.44 16.49 -23.02
CA VAL A 171 -6.73 15.78 -22.86
C VAL A 171 -7.69 16.64 -22.04
N ASN A 172 -7.23 17.18 -20.91
CA ASN A 172 -8.04 18.07 -20.08
C ASN A 172 -8.44 19.36 -20.84
N ASP A 173 -7.49 19.98 -21.54
CA ASP A 173 -7.72 21.23 -22.26
C ASP A 173 -8.67 21.04 -23.47
N THR A 174 -8.64 19.87 -24.12
CA THR A 174 -9.46 19.57 -25.31
C THR A 174 -10.84 19.01 -24.97
N TYR A 175 -10.91 18.11 -23.98
CA TYR A 175 -12.12 17.32 -23.68
C TYR A 175 -12.72 17.60 -22.31
N GLY A 176 -12.06 18.41 -21.48
CA GLY A 176 -12.48 18.74 -20.13
C GLY A 176 -12.09 17.68 -19.09
N HIS A 177 -12.08 18.09 -17.83
CA HIS A 177 -11.65 17.26 -16.70
C HIS A 177 -12.46 15.98 -16.50
N LEU A 178 -13.75 15.94 -16.88
CA LEU A 178 -14.53 14.71 -16.79
C LEU A 178 -13.97 13.61 -17.72
N THR A 179 -13.56 13.98 -18.93
CA THR A 179 -12.89 13.07 -19.86
C THR A 179 -11.50 12.70 -19.37
N GLY A 180 -10.75 13.67 -18.82
CA GLY A 180 -9.45 13.40 -18.22
C GLY A 180 -9.53 12.37 -17.08
N SER A 181 -10.46 12.57 -16.14
CA SER A 181 -10.72 11.61 -15.07
C SER A 181 -11.10 10.23 -15.60
N LYS A 182 -11.99 10.16 -16.60
CA LYS A 182 -12.37 8.88 -17.21
C LYS A 182 -11.18 8.18 -17.88
N THR A 183 -10.33 8.95 -18.54
CA THR A 183 -9.11 8.44 -19.18
C THR A 183 -8.17 7.85 -18.14
N LEU A 184 -7.95 8.51 -17.00
CA LEU A 184 -7.11 7.98 -15.92
C LEU A 184 -7.70 6.70 -15.29
N GLU A 185 -9.02 6.63 -15.12
CA GLU A 185 -9.71 5.42 -14.67
C GLU A 185 -9.46 4.24 -15.64
N GLU A 186 -9.64 4.47 -16.94
CA GLU A 186 -9.41 3.47 -17.99
C GLU A 186 -7.93 3.04 -18.07
N ILE A 187 -6.99 3.98 -17.90
CA ILE A 187 -5.54 3.68 -17.81
C ILE A 187 -5.23 2.83 -16.58
N GLY A 188 -5.78 3.18 -15.41
CA GLY A 188 -5.58 2.43 -14.19
C GLY A 188 -6.06 0.98 -14.33
N TYR A 189 -7.22 0.79 -14.97
CA TYR A 189 -7.73 -0.54 -15.32
C TYR A 189 -6.78 -1.29 -16.26
N CYS A 190 -6.33 -0.63 -17.34
CA CYS A 190 -5.38 -1.21 -18.31
C CYS A 190 -4.07 -1.68 -17.65
N ILE A 191 -3.47 -0.84 -16.79
CA ILE A 191 -2.28 -1.21 -16.02
C ILE A 191 -2.55 -2.45 -15.19
N MET A 192 -3.66 -2.46 -14.44
CA MET A 192 -4.00 -3.57 -13.54
C MET A 192 -4.18 -4.90 -14.28
N GLN A 193 -4.80 -4.91 -15.47
CA GLN A 193 -5.00 -6.12 -16.27
C GLN A 193 -3.69 -6.68 -16.85
N ASN A 194 -2.73 -5.81 -17.13
CA ASN A 194 -1.44 -6.18 -17.72
C ASN A 194 -0.38 -6.58 -16.70
N LEU A 195 -0.65 -6.41 -15.41
CA LEU A 195 0.13 -6.98 -14.31
C LEU A 195 -0.33 -8.40 -13.99
N ARG A 196 0.51 -9.22 -13.36
CA ARG A 196 0.11 -10.56 -12.86
C ARG A 196 -0.54 -10.49 -11.48
N SER A 197 -1.08 -11.63 -11.04
CA SER A 197 -1.50 -11.80 -9.65
C SER A 197 -0.30 -11.66 -8.71
N GLY A 198 -0.43 -10.81 -7.69
CA GLY A 198 0.64 -10.50 -6.72
C GLY A 198 1.48 -9.26 -7.05
N ASP A 199 1.47 -8.77 -8.29
CA ASP A 199 2.06 -7.47 -8.61
C ASP A 199 1.12 -6.34 -8.19
N VAL A 200 1.73 -5.19 -7.88
CA VAL A 200 1.05 -4.06 -7.25
C VAL A 200 1.17 -2.83 -8.14
N ALA A 201 0.05 -2.12 -8.33
CA ALA A 201 -0.02 -0.83 -9.01
C ALA A 201 -0.64 0.23 -8.11
N SER A 202 -0.24 1.48 -8.35
CA SER A 202 -0.66 2.66 -7.63
C SER A 202 -0.86 3.83 -8.58
N ARG A 203 -1.81 4.69 -8.26
CA ARG A 203 -1.80 6.07 -8.76
C ARG A 203 -0.92 6.90 -7.83
N PHE A 204 0.23 7.31 -8.36
CA PHE A 204 1.29 7.94 -7.59
C PHE A 204 0.97 9.42 -7.31
N GLY A 205 0.33 10.11 -8.25
CA GLY A 205 -0.18 11.47 -8.09
C GLY A 205 -0.55 12.07 -9.44
N GLY A 206 -1.64 12.86 -9.52
CA GLY A 206 -2.07 13.47 -10.78
C GLY A 206 -2.30 12.43 -11.90
N GLU A 207 -1.48 12.48 -12.93
CA GLU A 207 -1.40 11.57 -14.08
C GLU A 207 -0.28 10.51 -13.99
N GLU A 208 0.42 10.46 -12.86
CA GLU A 208 1.52 9.54 -12.61
C GLU A 208 1.03 8.24 -11.96
N PHE A 209 1.59 7.12 -12.42
CA PHE A 209 1.33 5.79 -11.91
C PHE A 209 2.64 5.11 -11.52
N ALA A 210 2.57 4.18 -10.58
CA ALA A 210 3.70 3.37 -10.18
C ALA A 210 3.30 1.91 -10.07
N ALA A 211 4.25 1.00 -10.31
CA ALA A 211 4.04 -0.42 -10.05
C ALA A 211 5.32 -1.06 -9.51
N PHE A 212 5.19 -2.16 -8.78
CA PHE A 212 6.31 -3.05 -8.51
C PHE A 212 5.97 -4.50 -8.82
N LEU A 213 6.95 -5.19 -9.41
CA LEU A 213 6.81 -6.55 -9.92
C LEU A 213 7.66 -7.47 -9.04
N LEU A 214 7.00 -8.28 -8.21
CA LEU A 214 7.71 -9.14 -7.27
C LEU A 214 8.53 -10.20 -8.00
N HIS A 215 9.64 -10.70 -7.45
CA HIS A 215 10.35 -11.85 -8.04
C HIS A 215 10.66 -11.67 -9.54
N ALA A 216 11.01 -10.45 -9.94
CA ALA A 216 11.18 -10.05 -11.33
C ALA A 216 12.56 -9.41 -11.53
N GLU A 217 13.32 -9.94 -12.49
CA GLU A 217 14.55 -9.32 -12.99
C GLU A 217 14.24 -8.19 -13.98
N ILE A 218 15.22 -7.33 -14.26
CA ILE A 218 15.03 -6.14 -15.11
C ILE A 218 14.46 -6.49 -16.50
N GLY A 219 14.91 -7.60 -17.12
CA GLY A 219 14.41 -8.02 -18.43
C GLY A 219 12.94 -8.38 -18.39
N GLN A 220 12.48 -9.01 -17.31
CA GLN A 220 11.07 -9.30 -17.08
C GLN A 220 10.26 -8.02 -16.83
N GLY A 221 10.84 -7.07 -16.08
CA GLY A 221 10.24 -5.77 -15.83
C GLY A 221 10.05 -4.95 -17.10
N LEU A 222 11.03 -4.98 -18.01
CA LEU A 222 10.92 -4.33 -19.32
C LEU A 222 9.83 -4.95 -20.19
N VAL A 223 9.70 -6.28 -20.21
CA VAL A 223 8.63 -6.95 -20.96
C VAL A 223 7.25 -6.57 -20.43
N ALA A 224 7.08 -6.55 -19.11
CA ALA A 224 5.83 -6.12 -18.49
C ALA A 224 5.52 -4.63 -18.77
N ALA A 225 6.53 -3.76 -18.71
CA ALA A 225 6.40 -2.36 -19.07
C ALA A 225 5.99 -2.18 -20.54
N GLU A 226 6.57 -2.96 -21.48
CA GLU A 226 6.24 -2.87 -22.91
C GLU A 226 4.84 -3.35 -23.23
N ARG A 227 4.39 -4.38 -22.51
CA ARG A 227 3.01 -4.80 -22.57
C ARG A 227 2.05 -3.69 -22.12
N ILE A 228 2.32 -3.05 -20.97
CA ILE A 228 1.50 -1.92 -20.47
C ILE A 228 1.50 -0.76 -21.47
N ARG A 229 2.68 -0.34 -21.95
CA ARG A 229 2.85 0.76 -22.89
C ARG A 229 2.07 0.51 -24.18
N SER A 230 2.25 -0.68 -24.76
CA SER A 230 1.59 -1.08 -26.00
C SER A 230 0.08 -1.17 -25.84
N GLU A 231 -0.42 -1.73 -24.73
CA GLU A 231 -1.87 -1.80 -24.51
C GLU A 231 -2.49 -0.40 -24.41
N ILE A 232 -1.87 0.52 -23.69
CA ILE A 232 -2.35 1.90 -23.56
C ILE A 232 -2.34 2.62 -24.91
N GLU A 233 -1.26 2.49 -25.68
CA GLU A 233 -1.16 3.08 -27.02
C GLU A 233 -2.27 2.59 -27.97
N ASN A 234 -2.64 1.32 -27.88
CA ASN A 234 -3.65 0.70 -28.75
C ASN A 234 -5.09 0.81 -28.19
N THR A 235 -5.29 1.41 -27.01
CA THR A 235 -6.60 1.56 -26.40
C THR A 235 -7.30 2.83 -26.89
N GLU A 236 -8.56 2.71 -27.31
CA GLU A 236 -9.44 3.84 -27.59
C GLU A 236 -10.19 4.32 -26.34
N PHE A 237 -9.74 5.44 -25.77
CA PHE A 237 -10.27 6.02 -24.54
C PHE A 237 -11.56 6.80 -24.76
N THR A 238 -12.45 6.76 -23.79
CA THR A 238 -13.81 7.29 -23.92
C THR A 238 -13.88 8.79 -23.62
N VAL A 239 -14.45 9.57 -24.53
CA VAL A 239 -14.74 10.99 -24.30
C VAL A 239 -16.10 11.16 -23.62
N ILE A 240 -16.14 11.90 -22.52
CA ILE A 240 -17.38 12.18 -21.78
C ILE A 240 -17.90 13.57 -22.16
N ARG A 241 -18.96 13.62 -22.98
CA ARG A 241 -19.69 14.87 -23.33
C ARG A 241 -21.20 14.63 -23.34
N GLN A 242 -21.95 15.46 -22.61
CA GLN A 242 -23.41 15.38 -22.59
C GLN A 242 -24.03 15.75 -23.94
N GLY A 243 -25.00 14.96 -24.41
CA GLY A 243 -25.79 15.26 -25.60
C GLY A 243 -25.05 15.14 -26.93
N LYS A 244 -23.85 14.52 -26.95
CA LYS A 244 -23.05 14.28 -28.15
C LYS A 244 -22.86 12.78 -28.40
N PRO A 245 -22.58 12.37 -29.66
CA PRO A 245 -22.22 10.98 -29.98
C PRO A 245 -21.01 10.51 -29.19
N ALA A 246 -20.87 9.19 -29.03
CA ALA A 246 -19.67 8.59 -28.45
C ALA A 246 -18.44 8.96 -29.29
N GLU A 247 -17.47 9.63 -28.66
CA GLU A 247 -16.20 10.03 -29.26
C GLU A 247 -15.07 9.28 -28.54
N LYS A 248 -14.01 8.98 -29.28
CA LYS A 248 -12.82 8.27 -28.79
C LYS A 248 -11.58 9.12 -28.99
N HIS A 249 -10.59 8.94 -28.12
CA HIS A 249 -9.28 9.56 -28.24
C HIS A 249 -8.18 8.58 -27.85
N HIS A 250 -6.94 8.91 -28.19
CA HIS A 250 -5.77 8.09 -27.91
C HIS A 250 -4.79 8.87 -27.04
N VAL A 251 -4.14 8.16 -26.13
CA VAL A 251 -3.01 8.67 -25.34
C VAL A 251 -1.90 7.64 -25.35
N THR A 252 -0.70 8.09 -24.99
CA THR A 252 0.47 7.22 -24.82
C THR A 252 1.01 7.38 -23.41
N ILE A 253 1.91 6.49 -23.01
CA ILE A 253 2.51 6.52 -21.68
C ILE A 253 4.02 6.35 -21.82
N SER A 254 4.78 7.09 -21.02
CA SER A 254 6.21 6.91 -20.85
C SER A 254 6.47 6.12 -19.57
N ILE A 255 7.46 5.22 -19.58
CA ILE A 255 7.76 4.34 -18.43
C ILE A 255 9.25 4.32 -18.13
N GLY A 256 9.60 4.49 -16.85
CA GLY A 256 10.92 4.27 -16.30
C GLY A 256 10.96 3.01 -15.43
N VAL A 257 12.04 2.23 -15.52
CA VAL A 257 12.19 0.95 -14.80
C VAL A 257 13.49 0.90 -14.01
N ALA A 258 13.44 0.49 -12.75
CA ALA A 258 14.61 0.19 -11.94
C ALA A 258 14.47 -1.18 -11.24
N SER A 259 15.59 -1.80 -10.88
CA SER A 259 15.64 -3.17 -10.34
C SER A 259 16.29 -3.23 -8.96
N PHE A 260 15.58 -3.84 -8.01
CA PHE A 260 16.11 -4.17 -6.69
C PHE A 260 16.77 -5.55 -6.70
N PRO A 261 17.92 -5.74 -6.03
CA PRO A 261 18.78 -4.73 -5.42
C PRO A 261 19.87 -4.22 -6.38
N ALA A 262 19.79 -4.57 -7.68
CA ALA A 262 20.85 -4.34 -8.65
C ALA A 262 21.16 -2.85 -8.88
N ASP A 263 20.13 -2.00 -8.84
CA ASP A 263 20.25 -0.56 -9.03
C ASP A 263 20.39 0.15 -7.67
N SER A 264 19.51 -0.18 -6.71
CA SER A 264 19.67 0.22 -5.31
C SER A 264 19.00 -0.78 -4.35
N SER A 265 19.54 -0.83 -3.12
CA SER A 265 18.93 -1.56 -1.99
C SER A 265 18.12 -0.66 -1.05
N ASP A 266 18.10 0.65 -1.30
CA ASP A 266 17.22 1.61 -0.66
C ASP A 266 15.98 1.83 -1.55
N VAL A 267 14.79 1.72 -0.95
CA VAL A 267 13.52 1.79 -1.67
C VAL A 267 13.25 3.18 -2.23
N ILE A 268 13.64 4.24 -1.51
CA ILE A 268 13.40 5.62 -1.93
C ILE A 268 14.31 5.93 -3.12
N GLU A 269 15.60 5.60 -3.00
CA GLU A 269 16.56 5.78 -4.10
C GLU A 269 16.15 4.97 -5.34
N LEU A 270 15.65 3.73 -5.16
CA LEU A 270 15.19 2.91 -6.27
C LEU A 270 14.01 3.54 -7.04
N VAL A 271 13.07 4.17 -6.33
CA VAL A 271 11.96 4.91 -6.96
C VAL A 271 12.47 6.15 -7.70
N GLU A 272 13.42 6.90 -7.12
CA GLU A 272 14.06 8.05 -7.77
C GLU A 272 14.85 7.65 -9.03
N MET A 273 15.47 6.47 -9.03
CA MET A 273 16.13 5.90 -10.22
C MET A 273 15.13 5.54 -11.31
N ALA A 274 14.00 4.93 -10.96
CA ALA A 274 12.92 4.64 -11.91
C ALA A 274 12.32 5.94 -12.47
N ASP A 275 12.12 6.97 -11.65
CA ASP A 275 11.65 8.29 -12.09
C ASP A 275 12.66 9.00 -13.01
N SER A 276 13.95 8.91 -12.70
CA SER A 276 15.01 9.42 -13.59
C SER A 276 14.98 8.74 -14.97
N ALA A 277 14.70 7.44 -15.01
CA ALA A 277 14.53 6.71 -16.25
C ALA A 277 13.25 7.12 -16.99
N LEU A 278 12.14 7.38 -16.28
CA LEU A 278 10.90 7.91 -16.85
C LEU A 278 11.14 9.29 -17.48
N TYR A 279 11.88 10.16 -16.79
CA TYR A 279 12.26 11.46 -17.32
C TYR A 279 13.07 11.33 -18.63
N ARG A 280 13.98 10.36 -18.71
CA ARG A 280 14.71 10.04 -19.95
C ARG A 280 13.75 9.59 -21.06
N ALA A 281 12.80 8.70 -20.77
CA ALA A 281 11.77 8.28 -21.73
C ALA A 281 11.00 9.48 -22.30
N LYS A 282 10.58 10.42 -21.45
CA LYS A 282 9.90 11.65 -21.89
C LYS A 282 10.78 12.54 -22.78
N ARG A 283 12.08 12.66 -22.47
CA ARG A 283 13.02 13.47 -23.24
C ARG A 283 13.39 12.87 -24.60
N GLU A 284 13.42 11.56 -24.71
CA GLU A 284 13.79 10.87 -25.94
C GLU A 284 12.62 10.63 -26.89
N GLY A 285 11.50 11.30 -26.68
CA GLY A 285 10.36 11.28 -27.62
C GLY A 285 9.08 10.70 -27.06
N ARG A 286 9.02 10.38 -25.75
CA ARG A 286 7.84 9.82 -25.09
C ARG A 286 7.44 8.45 -25.66
N ASN A 287 6.31 7.90 -25.20
CA ASN A 287 5.76 6.63 -25.66
C ASN A 287 6.82 5.52 -25.73
N ARG A 288 7.59 5.38 -24.66
CA ARG A 288 8.73 4.46 -24.61
C ARG A 288 9.08 4.07 -23.19
N ILE A 289 9.96 3.08 -23.10
CA ILE A 289 10.49 2.57 -21.86
C ILE A 289 11.97 2.88 -21.76
N CYS A 290 12.40 3.23 -20.56
CA CYS A 290 13.80 3.40 -20.22
C CYS A 290 14.08 2.62 -18.94
N ALA A 291 15.06 1.71 -18.96
CA ALA A 291 15.63 1.16 -17.74
C ALA A 291 16.67 2.13 -17.17
N TYR A 292 16.77 2.28 -15.85
CA TYR A 292 17.76 3.15 -15.22
C TYR A 292 19.18 2.77 -15.65
N ARG A 293 19.48 1.47 -15.67
CA ARG A 293 20.72 0.90 -16.20
C ARG A 293 20.52 0.17 -17.52
N ASP A 294 21.63 -0.07 -18.21
CA ASP A 294 21.66 -0.95 -19.38
C ASP A 294 21.43 -2.41 -18.99
N LEU A 295 20.76 -3.16 -19.87
CA LEU A 295 20.65 -4.60 -19.74
C LEU A 295 21.98 -5.25 -20.06
N LYS A 296 22.36 -6.23 -19.23
CA LYS A 296 23.48 -7.12 -19.56
C LYS A 296 23.00 -8.21 -20.53
N PRO A 297 23.87 -8.71 -21.43
CA PRO A 297 23.50 -9.75 -22.40
C PRO A 297 22.96 -11.05 -21.76
N GLU A 298 23.30 -11.29 -20.50
CA GLU A 298 22.99 -12.51 -19.76
C GLU A 298 21.62 -12.45 -19.04
N GLU A 299 20.96 -11.30 -19.01
CA GLU A 299 19.72 -11.10 -18.25
C GLU A 299 18.48 -11.62 -19.00
N THR A 300 17.60 -12.29 -18.25
CA THR A 300 16.50 -13.07 -18.84
C THR A 300 15.36 -12.16 -19.31
N ILE A 301 15.01 -12.25 -20.60
CA ILE A 301 13.86 -11.53 -21.22
C ILE A 301 12.61 -12.44 -21.30
N LYS A 302 12.49 -13.41 -20.39
CA LYS A 302 11.30 -14.28 -20.38
C LYS A 302 10.09 -13.49 -19.87
N PRO A 303 8.95 -13.52 -20.58
CA PRO A 303 7.77 -12.79 -20.17
C PRO A 303 7.25 -13.30 -18.83
N LEU A 304 6.78 -12.36 -18.00
CA LEU A 304 5.90 -12.67 -16.89
C LEU A 304 4.46 -12.77 -17.43
N PRO A 305 3.65 -13.74 -16.96
CA PRO A 305 2.26 -13.81 -17.40
C PRO A 305 1.50 -12.53 -17.04
N SER A 306 0.41 -12.21 -17.71
CA SER A 306 -0.54 -11.18 -17.27
C SER A 306 -1.67 -11.79 -16.44
N ARG A 307 -2.48 -10.96 -15.76
CA ARG A 307 -3.72 -11.43 -15.10
C ARG A 307 -4.74 -12.03 -16.07
N GLN A 308 -4.65 -11.69 -17.35
CA GLN A 308 -5.51 -12.28 -18.38
C GLN A 308 -5.06 -13.70 -18.75
N GLU A 309 -3.82 -14.07 -18.43
CA GLU A 309 -3.20 -15.36 -18.76
C GLU A 309 -3.14 -16.32 -17.55
N THR A 310 -3.55 -15.89 -16.36
CA THR A 310 -3.57 -16.66 -15.10
C THR A 310 -4.97 -16.94 -14.61
#